data_AF-A0A7V4EMY8-F1
#
_entry.id   AF-A0A7V4EMY8-F1
#
_cell.length_a   1.000
_cell.length_b   1.000
_cell.length_c   1.000
_cell.angle_alpha   90.00
_cell.angle_beta   90.00
_cell.angle_gamma   90.00
#
_symmetry.space_group_name_H-M   'P 1'
#
loop_
_entity.id
_entity.type
_entity.pdbx_description
1 polymer ?
#
loop_
_entity_poly.entity_id
_entity_poly.type
_entity_poly.pdbx_seq_one_letter_code
_entity_poly.pdbx_strand_id
1 'polypeptide(L)'
;MSLDAVIYALDLAGIAVFAITGALAAMEKKLDIFGVLVLAAITALGGGTIRDILMDKMPPFYFERWEYLVTALCAALLAANFMALLLVHLIAQVLFIAHRQRKLRGGVLLHHLHIDAGPPGDFRQLLIGQAGFGQV
;
A
#
# COMPACT_ATOMS: atom_id res chain seq x y z
N MET A 1 4.85 -0.47 -40.78
CA MET A 1 4.85 -1.51 -39.73
C MET A 1 3.82 -2.55 -40.14
N SER A 2 4.16 -3.83 -40.12
CA SER A 2 3.22 -4.92 -40.41
C SER A 2 2.15 -5.00 -39.32
N LEU A 3 0.92 -5.37 -39.70
CA LEU A 3 -0.21 -5.56 -38.78
C LEU A 3 0.14 -6.57 -37.67
N ASP A 4 0.94 -7.58 -38.01
CA ASP A 4 1.40 -8.61 -37.08
C ASP A 4 2.24 -8.03 -35.93
N ALA A 5 3.08 -7.02 -36.22
CA ALA A 5 3.91 -6.37 -35.21
C ALA A 5 3.06 -5.58 -34.20
N VAL A 6 1.98 -4.94 -34.67
CA VAL A 6 1.06 -4.19 -33.80
C VAL A 6 0.27 -5.13 -32.90
N ILE A 7 -0.25 -6.23 -33.46
CA ILE A 7 -0.97 -7.26 -32.70
C ILE A 7 -0.04 -7.90 -31.66
N TYR A 8 1.19 -8.21 -32.04
CA TYR A 8 2.20 -8.77 -31.13
C TYR A 8 2.52 -7.83 -29.96
N ALA A 9 2.70 -6.53 -30.23
CA ALA A 9 2.97 -5.55 -29.19
C ALA A 9 1.79 -5.38 -28.21
N LEU A 10 0.56 -5.38 -28.74
CA LEU A 10 -0.66 -5.32 -27.92
C LEU A 10 -0.80 -6.55 -27.01
N ASP A 11 -0.43 -7.74 -27.51
CA ASP A 11 -0.43 -8.96 -26.69
C ASP A 11 0.57 -8.90 -25.56
N LEU A 12 1.82 -8.50 -25.82
CA LEU A 12 2.82 -8.35 -24.77
C LEU A 12 2.38 -7.31 -23.73
N ALA A 13 1.81 -6.19 -24.18
CA ALA A 13 1.31 -5.15 -23.28
C ALA A 13 0.15 -5.66 -22.41
N GLY A 14 -0.81 -6.39 -23.00
CA GLY A 14 -1.93 -6.98 -22.27
C GLY A 14 -1.47 -7.99 -21.21
N ILE A 15 -0.56 -8.88 -21.59
CA ILE A 15 0.02 -9.88 -20.68
C ILE A 15 0.76 -9.21 -19.52
N ALA A 16 1.54 -8.16 -19.79
CA ALA A 16 2.27 -7.43 -18.76
C ALA A 16 1.31 -6.77 -17.75
N VAL A 17 0.29 -6.05 -18.22
CA VAL A 17 -0.67 -5.37 -17.35
C VAL A 17 -1.47 -6.37 -16.51
N PHE A 18 -1.95 -7.46 -17.13
CA PHE A 18 -2.70 -8.49 -16.41
C PHE A 18 -1.85 -9.27 -15.41
N ALA A 19 -0.58 -9.54 -15.70
CA ALA A 19 0.34 -10.15 -14.76
C ALA A 19 0.55 -9.26 -13.52
N ILE A 20 0.72 -7.94 -13.72
CA ILE A 20 0.85 -6.97 -12.61
C ILE A 20 -0.41 -6.97 -11.75
N THR A 21 -1.60 -6.90 -12.38
CA THR A 21 -2.87 -6.91 -11.64
C THR A 21 -3.07 -8.20 -10.84
N GLY A 22 -2.78 -9.36 -11.44
CA GLY A 22 -2.87 -10.65 -10.77
C GLY A 22 -1.86 -10.79 -9.61
N ALA A 23 -0.63 -10.29 -9.79
CA ALA A 23 0.37 -10.26 -8.73
C ALA A 23 -0.07 -9.39 -7.55
N LEU A 24 -0.62 -8.20 -7.81
CA LEU A 24 -1.14 -7.30 -6.77
C LEU A 24 -2.30 -7.95 -6.00
N ALA A 25 -3.26 -8.55 -6.71
CA ALA A 25 -4.37 -9.26 -6.08
C ALA A 25 -3.89 -10.43 -5.19
N ALA A 26 -2.85 -11.14 -5.61
CA ALA A 26 -2.25 -12.22 -4.82
C ALA A 26 -1.58 -11.71 -3.53
N MET A 27 -0.87 -10.58 -3.63
CA MET A 27 -0.22 -9.94 -2.48
C MET A 27 -1.24 -9.42 -1.46
N GLU A 28 -2.36 -8.85 -1.92
CA GLU A 28 -3.46 -8.44 -1.02
C GLU A 28 -4.05 -9.62 -0.25
N LYS A 29 -4.07 -10.81 -0.87
CA LYS A 29 -4.50 -12.05 -0.23
C LYS A 29 -3.41 -12.72 0.62
N LYS A 30 -2.24 -12.07 0.78
CA LYS A 30 -1.09 -12.58 1.53
C LYS A 30 -0.64 -13.97 1.07
N LEU A 31 -0.74 -14.24 -0.23
CA LEU A 31 -0.21 -15.46 -0.82
C LEU A 31 1.33 -15.42 -0.79
N ASP A 32 1.95 -16.60 -0.78
CA ASP A 32 3.39 -16.75 -0.90
C ASP A 32 3.88 -16.39 -2.30
N ILE A 33 5.21 -16.29 -2.49
CA ILE A 33 5.82 -15.94 -3.78
C ILE A 33 5.36 -16.89 -4.89
N PHE A 34 5.19 -18.17 -4.58
CA PHE A 34 4.66 -19.13 -5.53
C PHE A 34 3.20 -18.82 -5.89
N GLY A 35 2.32 -18.57 -4.91
CA GLY A 35 0.94 -18.16 -5.16
C GLY A 35 0.83 -16.86 -5.95
N VAL A 36 1.72 -15.90 -5.72
CA VAL A 36 1.81 -14.65 -6.50
C VAL A 36 2.15 -14.93 -7.96
N LEU A 37 3.14 -15.77 -8.23
CA LEU A 37 3.53 -16.17 -9.58
C LEU A 37 2.40 -16.92 -10.30
N VAL A 38 1.76 -17.86 -9.61
CA VAL A 38 0.68 -18.68 -10.17
C VAL A 38 -0.54 -17.81 -10.48
N LEU A 39 -0.99 -16.95 -9.55
CA LEU A 39 -2.15 -16.11 -9.79
C LEU A 39 -1.88 -15.10 -10.90
N ALA A 40 -0.71 -14.48 -10.92
CA ALA A 40 -0.30 -13.57 -11.99
C ALA A 40 -0.26 -14.27 -13.36
N ALA A 41 0.28 -15.48 -13.44
CA ALA A 41 0.33 -16.26 -14.67
C ALA A 41 -1.08 -16.64 -15.15
N ILE A 42 -1.96 -17.10 -14.25
CA ILE A 42 -3.34 -17.45 -14.61
C ILE A 42 -4.12 -16.22 -15.07
N THR A 43 -3.97 -15.07 -14.41
CA THR A 43 -4.63 -13.83 -14.84
C THR A 43 -4.13 -13.35 -16.20
N ALA A 44 -2.81 -13.39 -16.43
CA ALA A 44 -2.21 -12.95 -17.68
C ALA A 44 -2.54 -13.89 -18.87
N LEU A 45 -2.40 -15.19 -18.67
CA LEU A 45 -2.63 -16.19 -19.72
C LEU A 45 -4.12 -16.47 -19.94
N GLY A 46 -4.94 -16.37 -18.88
CA GLY A 46 -6.38 -16.66 -18.93
C GLY A 46 -7.11 -15.77 -19.93
N GLY A 47 -6.83 -14.47 -19.94
CA GLY A 47 -7.45 -13.54 -20.89
C GLY A 47 -7.13 -13.85 -22.35
N GLY A 48 -5.86 -14.11 -22.66
CA GLY A 48 -5.42 -14.49 -24.01
C GLY A 48 -5.97 -15.86 -24.44
N THR A 49 -6.04 -16.81 -23.50
CA THR A 49 -6.57 -18.15 -23.76
C THR A 49 -8.06 -18.10 -24.09
N ILE A 50 -8.84 -17.29 -23.35
CA ILE A 50 -10.27 -17.11 -23.62
C ILE A 50 -10.48 -16.53 -25.02
N ARG A 51 -9.68 -15.53 -25.42
CA ARG A 51 -9.73 -14.97 -26.77
C ARG A 51 -9.44 -16.03 -27.84
N ASP A 52 -8.40 -16.82 -27.64
CA ASP A 52 -7.99 -17.82 -28.62
C ASP A 52 -9.06 -18.92 -28.78
N ILE A 53 -9.70 -19.34 -27.68
CA ILE A 53 -10.85 -20.26 -27.71
C ILE A 53 -12.02 -19.66 -28.48
N LEU A 54 -12.35 -18.39 -28.25
CA LEU A 54 -13.43 -17.71 -28.99
C LEU A 54 -13.14 -17.58 -30.49
N MET A 55 -11.87 -17.58 -30.88
CA MET A 55 -11.41 -17.56 -32.28
C MET A 55 -11.21 -18.95 -32.88
N ASP A 56 -11.54 -20.02 -32.14
CA ASP A 56 -11.30 -21.42 -32.51
C ASP A 56 -9.84 -21.70 -32.90
N LYS A 57 -8.90 -20.97 -32.26
CA LYS A 57 -7.45 -21.13 -32.44
C LYS A 57 -6.93 -22.06 -31.35
N MET A 58 -6.69 -23.32 -31.72
CA MET A 58 -5.97 -24.29 -30.91
C MET A 58 -4.74 -24.77 -31.69
N PRO A 59 -3.55 -24.86 -31.08
CA PRO A 59 -3.25 -24.70 -29.65
C PRO A 59 -3.17 -23.22 -29.16
N PRO A 60 -3.30 -22.96 -27.85
CA PRO A 60 -3.22 -21.61 -27.29
C PRO A 60 -1.88 -20.89 -27.57
N PHE A 61 -1.91 -19.55 -27.67
CA PHE A 61 -0.75 -18.71 -28.03
C PHE A 61 0.55 -18.98 -27.25
N TYR A 62 0.46 -19.42 -25.99
CA TYR A 62 1.63 -19.68 -25.14
C TYR A 62 2.31 -21.03 -25.42
N PHE A 63 1.65 -21.96 -26.12
CA PHE A 63 2.28 -23.18 -26.62
C PHE A 63 3.08 -22.94 -27.90
N GLU A 64 2.69 -21.95 -28.70
CA GLU A 64 3.40 -21.59 -29.92
C GLU A 64 4.69 -20.80 -29.62
N ARG A 65 4.67 -20.00 -28.54
CA ARG A 65 5.74 -19.05 -28.21
C ARG A 65 5.98 -18.95 -26.71
N TRP A 66 7.12 -19.48 -26.27
CA TRP A 66 7.59 -19.49 -24.88
C TRP A 66 7.86 -18.08 -24.33
N GLU A 67 8.08 -17.08 -25.20
CA GLU A 67 8.35 -15.70 -24.82
C GLU A 67 7.19 -15.09 -24.02
N TYR A 68 5.96 -15.55 -24.26
CA TYR A 68 4.77 -15.11 -23.54
C TYR A 68 4.72 -15.56 -22.09
N LEU A 69 5.17 -16.79 -21.82
CA LEU A 69 5.31 -17.33 -20.47
C LEU A 69 6.41 -16.58 -19.71
N VAL A 70 7.55 -16.32 -20.38
CA VAL A 70 8.66 -15.59 -19.77
C VAL A 70 8.28 -14.14 -19.47
N THR A 71 7.58 -13.46 -20.39
CA THR A 71 7.12 -12.08 -20.14
C THR A 71 6.12 -12.01 -19.00
N ALA A 72 5.19 -12.95 -18.89
CA ALA A 72 4.26 -13.02 -17.75
C ALA A 72 4.99 -13.23 -16.42
N LEU A 73 5.94 -14.17 -16.36
CA LEU A 73 6.72 -14.45 -15.15
C LEU A 73 7.64 -13.28 -14.76
N CYS A 74 8.35 -12.70 -15.74
CA CYS A 74 9.19 -11.52 -15.52
C CYS A 74 8.36 -10.33 -15.03
N ALA A 75 7.19 -10.08 -15.62
CA ALA A 75 6.29 -9.01 -15.20
C ALA A 75 5.77 -9.24 -13.77
N ALA A 76 5.41 -10.48 -13.42
CA ALA A 76 4.98 -10.84 -12.07
C ALA A 76 6.10 -10.64 -11.03
N LEU A 77 7.34 -11.04 -11.35
CA LEU A 77 8.51 -10.83 -10.49
C LEU A 77 8.85 -9.35 -10.33
N LEU A 78 8.82 -8.59 -11.42
CA LEU A 78 9.02 -7.13 -11.41
C LEU A 78 7.95 -6.45 -10.58
N ALA A 79 6.68 -6.82 -10.74
CA ALA A 79 5.57 -6.28 -9.96
C ALA A 79 5.74 -6.58 -8.46
N ALA A 80 6.08 -7.82 -8.11
CA ALA A 80 6.32 -8.22 -6.73
C ALA A 80 7.48 -7.44 -6.11
N ASN A 81 8.59 -7.27 -6.84
CA ASN A 81 9.77 -6.54 -6.38
C ASN A 81 9.51 -5.03 -6.27
N PHE A 82 8.81 -4.46 -7.24
CA PHE A 82 8.44 -3.03 -7.25
C PHE A 82 7.45 -2.71 -6.11
N MET A 83 6.44 -3.55 -5.90
CA MET A 83 5.47 -3.39 -4.82
C MET A 83 6.14 -3.55 -3.44
N ALA A 84 7.09 -4.48 -3.30
CA ALA A 84 7.89 -4.60 -2.08
C ALA A 84 8.72 -3.33 -1.79
N LEU A 85 9.32 -2.71 -2.81
CA LEU A 85 10.02 -1.43 -2.68
C LEU A 85 9.09 -0.27 -2.28
N LEU A 86 7.89 -0.20 -2.87
CA LEU A 86 6.92 0.85 -2.61
C LEU A 86 6.32 0.75 -1.19
N LEU A 87 6.08 -0.48 -0.72
CA LEU A 87 5.59 -0.75 0.63
C LEU A 87 6.61 -0.33 1.71
N VAL A 88 7.90 -0.65 1.52
CA VAL A 88 8.99 -0.20 2.41
C VAL A 88 9.09 1.33 2.41
N HIS A 89 8.95 1.97 1.25
CA HIS A 89 9.01 3.43 1.15
C HIS A 89 7.81 4.11 1.86
N LEU A 90 6.60 3.55 1.75
CA LEU A 90 5.40 4.09 2.40
C LEU A 90 5.44 3.91 3.93
N ILE A 91 5.88 2.75 4.42
CA ILE A 91 6.06 2.51 5.86
C ILE A 91 7.13 3.46 6.43
N ALA A 92 8.23 3.66 5.71
CA ALA A 92 9.27 4.62 6.10
C ALA A 92 8.74 6.06 6.18
N GLN A 93 7.88 6.47 5.24
CA GLN A 93 7.23 7.79 5.24
C GLN A 93 6.31 7.97 6.47
N VAL A 94 5.46 6.98 6.77
CA VAL A 94 4.55 7.03 7.93
C VAL A 94 5.34 7.04 9.24
N LEU A 95 6.39 6.21 9.37
CA LEU A 95 7.24 6.18 10.55
C LEU A 95 7.98 7.52 10.75
N PHE A 96 8.47 8.12 9.65
CA PHE A 96 9.12 9.43 9.67
C PHE A 96 8.16 10.55 10.09
N ILE A 97 6.95 10.57 9.53
CA ILE A 97 5.90 11.53 9.93
C ILE A 97 5.51 11.31 11.39
N ALA A 98 5.30 10.06 11.83
CA ALA A 98 4.97 9.73 13.22
C ALA A 98 6.08 10.17 14.20
N HIS A 99 7.35 9.94 13.85
CA HIS A 99 8.50 10.39 14.65
C HIS A 99 8.59 11.92 14.70
N ARG A 100 8.29 12.60 13.60
CA ARG A 100 8.28 14.08 13.50
C ARG A 100 7.16 14.71 14.33
N GLN A 101 5.98 14.09 14.38
CA GLN A 101 4.85 14.53 15.21
C GLN A 101 5.11 14.36 16.72
N ARG A 102 5.84 13.29 17.09
CA ARG A 102 6.24 13.02 18.48
C ARG A 102 7.19 14.08 19.04
N LYS A 103 8.02 14.70 18.19
CA LYS A 103 8.97 15.75 18.58
C LYS A 103 8.33 17.14 18.78
N LEU A 104 7.21 17.43 18.12
CA LEU A 104 6.51 18.72 18.24
C LEU A 104 5.59 18.79 19.46
N ARG A 105 4.95 17.68 19.85
CA ARG A 105 4.08 17.64 21.03
C ARG A 105 4.83 17.67 22.38
N GLY A 106 6.08 17.20 22.41
CA GLY A 106 6.90 17.24 23.64
C GLY A 106 7.38 18.65 24.03
N GLY A 107 7.47 19.59 23.09
CA GLY A 107 7.91 20.97 23.36
C GLY A 107 6.78 21.90 23.81
N VAL A 108 5.54 21.67 23.37
CA VAL A 108 4.39 22.54 23.66
C VAL A 108 3.83 22.33 25.07
N LEU A 109 4.04 21.16 25.67
CA LEU A 109 3.60 20.85 27.05
C LEU A 109 4.47 21.49 28.14
N LEU A 110 5.72 21.89 27.84
CA LEU A 110 6.60 22.53 28.83
C LEU A 110 6.41 24.05 28.93
N HIS A 111 5.74 24.69 27.94
CA HIS A 111 5.53 26.14 27.94
C HIS A 111 4.21 26.57 28.62
N HIS A 112 3.30 25.63 28.89
CA HIS A 112 2.06 25.90 29.63
C HIS A 112 2.12 25.51 31.12
N LEU A 113 3.19 24.86 31.58
CA LEU A 113 3.35 24.46 32.99
C LEU A 113 4.03 25.52 33.87
N HIS A 114 4.25 26.74 33.35
CA HIS A 114 4.91 27.83 34.08
C HIS A 114 3.94 28.89 34.65
N ILE A 115 2.61 28.74 34.42
CA ILE A 115 1.58 29.67 34.89
C ILE A 115 0.52 28.89 35.69
N ASP A 116 0.91 28.15 36.73
CA ASP A 116 -0.02 27.83 37.83
C ASP A 116 0.68 27.35 39.12
N ALA A 117 1.78 28.01 39.47
CA ALA A 117 2.39 27.84 40.79
C ALA A 117 2.38 29.20 41.51
N GLY A 118 1.17 29.62 41.94
CA GLY A 118 1.05 30.60 43.01
C GLY A 118 1.71 30.05 44.30
N PRO A 119 2.40 30.89 45.09
CA PRO A 119 3.22 30.42 46.21
C PRO A 119 2.39 29.70 47.27
N PRO A 120 2.94 28.64 47.92
CA PRO A 120 2.24 27.88 48.94
C PRO A 120 2.13 28.71 50.22
N GLY A 121 1.00 29.38 50.41
CA GLY A 121 0.77 30.25 51.55
C GLY A 121 -0.71 30.41 51.85
N ASP A 122 -1.14 29.73 52.91
CA ASP A 122 -2.33 29.99 53.71
C ASP A 122 -3.68 29.39 53.24
N PHE A 123 -3.92 28.14 53.65
CA PHE A 123 -5.23 27.46 53.58
C PHE A 123 -6.36 28.20 54.32
N ARG A 124 -6.06 29.22 55.14
CA ARG A 124 -7.09 30.03 55.80
C ARG A 124 -7.88 30.87 54.81
N GLN A 125 -7.31 31.28 53.67
CA GLN A 125 -8.05 32.06 52.67
C GLN A 125 -9.11 31.24 51.92
N LEU A 126 -8.92 29.91 51.79
CA LEU A 126 -9.90 29.04 51.12
C LEU A 126 -11.13 28.74 51.98
N LEU A 127 -10.98 28.77 53.32
CA LEU A 127 -12.08 28.53 54.26
C LEU A 127 -12.87 29.80 54.59
N ILE A 128 -12.25 30.99 54.51
CA ILE A 128 -12.93 32.27 54.77
C ILE A 128 -13.85 32.69 53.60
N GLY A 129 -13.57 32.24 52.37
CA GLY A 129 -14.40 32.55 51.19
C GLY A 129 -15.71 31.74 51.06
N GLN A 130 -15.93 30.72 51.89
CA GLN A 130 -17.14 29.86 51.87
C GLN A 130 -18.11 30.16 53.03
N ALA A 131 -17.74 31.03 53.97
CA ALA A 131 -18.53 31.33 55.17
C ALA A 131 -19.18 32.72 55.15
N GLY A 132 -19.47 33.27 53.96
CA GLY A 132 -19.86 34.68 53.78
C GLY A 132 -21.09 34.93 52.90
N PHE A 133 -22.00 33.97 52.72
CA PHE A 133 -23.32 34.23 52.15
C PHE A 133 -24.43 33.69 53.04
N GLY A 134 -24.96 34.56 53.90
CA GLY A 134 -26.30 34.43 54.44
C GLY A 134 -26.47 34.83 55.90
N GLN A 135 -27.08 36.00 56.11
CA GLN A 135 -27.87 36.45 57.27
C GLN A 135 -27.20 37.43 58.27
N VAL A 136 -27.85 38.61 58.31
CA VAL A 136 -27.90 39.70 59.32
C VAL A 136 -26.78 40.74 59.32
#